data_AF-A0A2A5P082-F1
#
_entry.id   AF-A0A2A5P082-F1
#
_cell.length_a   1.000
_cell.length_b   1.000
_cell.length_c   1.000
_cell.angle_alpha   90.00
_cell.angle_beta   90.00
_cell.angle_gamma   90.00
#
_symmetry.space_group_name_H-M   'P 1'
#
loop_
_entity.id
_entity.type
_entity.pdbx_description
1 polymer ?
#
loop_
_entity_poly.entity_id
_entity_poly.type
_entity_poly.pdbx_seq_one_letter_code
_entity_poly.pdbx_strand_id
1 'polypeptide(L)' 'MRVFSEVLGEFVEVPEGRIRVVSLAPSVTETLFYIGAGDMLAGVSSFCRKPPEAAKLPRVGGYLGVNYRLLHELAPD' A
#
# COMPACT_ATOMS: atom_id res chain seq x y z
N MET A 1 15.28 -8.12 -0.26
CA MET A 1 15.01 -9.20 0.72
C MET A 1 13.92 -10.13 0.21
N ARG A 2 13.95 -11.41 0.60
CA ARG A 2 12.93 -12.41 0.22
C ARG A 2 11.91 -12.60 1.34
N VAL A 3 10.63 -12.48 1.02
CA VAL A 3 9.51 -12.65 1.98
C VAL A 3 8.53 -13.69 1.45
N PHE A 4 8.08 -14.62 2.29
CA PHE A 4 7.02 -15.55 1.92
C PHE A 4 5.65 -14.86 1.98
N SER A 5 4.91 -14.86 0.88
CA SER A 5 3.54 -14.36 0.83
C SER A 5 2.56 -15.51 0.99
N GLU A 6 1.89 -15.57 2.14
CA GLU A 6 0.88 -16.61 2.42
C GLU A 6 -0.29 -16.56 1.43
N VAL A 7 -0.65 -15.36 0.97
CA VAL A 7 -1.78 -15.15 0.04
C VAL A 7 -1.45 -15.70 -1.35
N LEU A 8 -0.20 -15.56 -1.80
CA LEU A 8 0.23 -16.04 -3.11
C LEU A 8 0.79 -17.48 -3.07
N GLY A 9 1.19 -17.96 -1.89
CA GLY A 9 1.80 -19.28 -1.72
C GLY A 9 3.24 -19.36 -2.22
N GLU A 10 3.92 -18.23 -2.38
CA GLU A 10 5.28 -18.17 -2.93
C GLU A 10 6.16 -17.11 -2.23
N PHE A 11 7.47 -17.18 -2.49
CA PHE A 11 8.41 -16.16 -2.04
C PHE A 11 8.45 -15.00 -3.04
N VAL A 12 8.29 -13.77 -2.55
CA VAL A 12 8.42 -12.54 -3.32
C VAL A 12 9.71 -11.81 -2.97
N GLU A 13 10.34 -11.19 -3.98
CA GLU A 13 11.46 -10.28 -3.78
C GLU A 13 10.92 -8.89 -3.45
N VAL A 14 11.36 -8.33 -2.33
CA VAL A 14 11.06 -6.95 -1.92
C VAL A 14 12.35 -6.16 -1.99
N PRO A 15 12.39 -4.98 -2.64
CA PRO A 15 13.58 -4.15 -2.71
C PRO A 15 14.14 -3.80 -1.32
N GLU A 16 15.45 -3.58 -1.25
CA GLU A 16 16.10 -3.07 -0.03
C GLU A 16 16.07 -1.54 0.00
N GLY A 17 15.96 -0.98 1.21
CA GLY A 17 15.95 0.47 1.40
C GLY A 17 14.54 1.06 1.43
N ARG A 18 14.39 2.29 0.93
CA ARG A 18 13.11 3.02 0.97
C ARG A 18 12.20 2.53 -0.16
N ILE A 19 11.07 1.94 0.20
CA ILE A 19 10.08 1.40 -0.73
C ILE A 19 8.83 2.28 -0.82
N ARG A 20 8.15 2.23 -1.97
CA ARG A 20 6.90 2.93 -2.29
C ARG A 20 5.76 1.92 -2.30
N VAL A 21 4.84 2.04 -1.34
CA VAL A 21 3.81 1.03 -1.10
C VAL A 21 2.42 1.54 -1.48
N VAL A 22 1.61 0.69 -2.10
CA VAL A 22 0.15 0.87 -2.18
C VAL A 22 -0.53 -0.08 -1.21
N SER A 23 -1.27 0.46 -0.23
CA SER A 23 -1.99 -0.37 0.75
C SER A 23 -3.49 -0.41 0.45
N LEU A 24 -3.99 -1.61 0.13
CA LEU A 24 -5.41 -1.79 -0.18
C LEU A 24 -6.27 -2.17 1.04
N ALA A 25 -5.66 -2.31 2.22
CA ALA A 25 -6.32 -2.70 3.46
C ALA A 25 -6.30 -1.57 4.50
N PRO A 26 -7.46 -1.14 5.04
CA PRO A 26 -7.53 -0.07 6.04
C PRO A 26 -6.70 -0.34 7.30
N SER A 27 -6.76 -1.56 7.84
CA SER A 27 -6.01 -1.94 9.04
C SER A 27 -4.49 -1.85 8.83
N VAL A 28 -4.00 -2.27 7.67
CA VAL A 28 -2.58 -2.20 7.32
C VAL A 28 -2.15 -0.74 7.14
N THR A 29 -2.95 0.06 6.44
CA THR A 29 -2.68 1.50 6.27
C THR A 29 -2.58 2.20 7.62
N GLU A 30 -3.54 2.00 8.52
CA GLU A 30 -3.52 2.58 9.86
C GLU A 30 -2.26 2.15 10.61
N THR A 31 -1.94 0.85 10.60
CA THR A 31 -0.75 0.31 11.28
C THR A 31 0.54 0.95 10.78
N LEU A 32 0.69 1.16 9.47
CA LEU A 32 1.86 1.82 8.90
C LEU A 32 2.00 3.25 9.42
N PHE A 33 0.92 4.02 9.51
CA PHE A 33 0.98 5.33 10.14
C PHE A 33 1.33 5.25 11.63
N TYR A 34 0.76 4.31 12.39
CA TYR A 34 1.03 4.15 13.82
C TYR A 34 2.50 3.85 14.12
N ILE A 35 3.18 3.07 13.28
CA ILE A 35 4.61 2.74 13.47
C ILE A 35 5.56 3.77 12.85
N GLY A 36 5.04 4.91 12.37
CA GLY A 36 5.85 5.97 11.75
C GLY A 36 6.29 5.69 10.31
N ALA A 37 5.68 4.70 9.66
CA ALA A 37 5.97 4.21 8.31
C ALA A 37 5.01 4.78 7.23
N GLY A 38 4.15 5.74 7.59
CA GLY A 38 3.13 6.28 6.69
C GLY A 38 3.70 7.04 5.47
N ASP A 39 4.95 7.48 5.55
CA ASP A 39 5.69 8.19 4.50
C ASP A 39 6.16 7.29 3.34
N MET A 40 6.05 5.97 3.50
CA MET A 40 6.26 4.99 2.43
C MET A 40 5.03 4.80 1.53
N LEU A 41 3.85 5.25 1.97
CA LEU A 41 2.61 5.04 1.23
C LEU A 41 2.49 6.01 0.05
N ALA A 42 2.42 5.45 -1.16
CA ALA A 42 2.17 6.17 -2.40
C ALA A 42 0.67 6.19 -2.79
N GLY A 43 -0.12 5.28 -2.25
CA GLY A 43 -1.55 5.18 -2.52
C GLY A 43 -2.26 4.22 -1.58
N VAL A 44 -3.58 4.35 -1.52
CA VAL A 44 -4.42 3.60 -0.57
C VAL A 44 -5.75 3.19 -1.20
N SER A 45 -6.49 2.29 -0.54
CA SER A 45 -7.87 2.01 -0.97
C SER A 45 -8.86 3.12 -0.62
N SER A 46 -10.03 3.08 -1.27
CA SER A 46 -11.18 3.97 -1.02
C SER A 46 -11.72 3.89 0.42
N PHE A 47 -11.34 2.86 1.17
CA PHE A 47 -11.80 2.62 2.54
C PHE A 47 -10.80 3.10 3.60
N CYS A 48 -9.56 3.45 3.21
CA CYS A 48 -8.51 3.90 4.13
C CYS A 48 -8.71 5.37 4.50
N ARG A 49 -9.49 5.66 5.54
CA ARG A 49 -9.84 7.04 5.95
C ARG A 49 -9.04 7.57 7.13
N LYS A 50 -8.33 6.69 7.85
CA LYS A 50 -7.59 7.02 9.06
C LYS A 50 -6.12 6.63 8.92
N PRO A 51 -5.21 7.38 9.57
CA PRO A 51 -5.43 8.71 10.15
C PRO A 51 -5.70 9.77 9.05
N PRO A 52 -6.00 11.06 9.36
CA PRO A 52 -6.32 12.07 8.35
C PRO A 52 -5.27 12.25 7.25
N GLU A 53 -4.01 11.91 7.51
CA GLU A 53 -2.92 11.88 6.54
C GLU A 53 -3.18 10.84 5.44
N ALA A 54 -3.69 9.66 5.80
CA ALA A 54 -4.09 8.63 4.85
C ALA A 54 -5.18 9.14 3.91
N ALA A 55 -6.04 10.07 4.36
CA ALA A 55 -7.10 10.67 3.55
C ALA A 55 -6.54 11.47 2.34
N LYS A 56 -5.30 11.97 2.43
CA LYS A 56 -4.66 12.80 1.40
C LYS A 56 -4.03 11.98 0.27
N LEU A 57 -3.87 10.67 0.46
CA LEU A 57 -3.24 9.80 -0.52
C LEU A 57 -4.17 9.43 -1.68
N PRO A 58 -3.62 9.19 -2.90
CA PRO A 58 -4.37 8.73 -4.05
C PRO A 58 -5.18 7.45 -3.77
N ARG A 59 -6.40 7.38 -4.32
CA ARG A 59 -7.29 6.22 -4.20
C ARG A 59 -7.05 5.26 -5.36
N VAL A 60 -6.32 4.19 -5.08
CA VAL A 60 -5.87 3.25 -6.12
C VAL A 60 -6.89 2.15 -6.38
N GLY A 61 -7.74 1.82 -5.41
CA GLY A 61 -8.75 0.78 -5.60
C GLY A 61 -9.70 0.60 -4.41
N GLY A 62 -10.56 -0.41 -4.52
CA GLY A 62 -11.46 -0.86 -3.47
C GLY A 62 -11.60 -2.38 -3.49
N TYR A 63 -12.62 -2.93 -2.83
CA TYR A 63 -12.79 -4.38 -2.70
C TYR A 63 -12.94 -5.12 -4.04
N LEU A 64 -13.55 -4.48 -5.04
CA LEU A 64 -13.91 -5.13 -6.29
C LEU A 64 -13.04 -4.72 -7.48
N GLY A 65 -12.04 -3.86 -7.27
CA GLY A 65 -11.25 -3.38 -8.40
C GLY A 65 -10.14 -2.41 -8.04
N VAL A 66 -9.15 -2.37 -8.93
CA VAL A 66 -7.97 -1.51 -8.87
C VAL A 66 -7.93 -0.66 -10.14
N ASN A 67 -7.63 0.62 -9.99
CA ASN A 67 -7.30 1.51 -11.09
C ASN A 67 -5.85 1.24 -11.54
N TYR A 68 -5.68 0.33 -12.49
CA TYR A 68 -4.37 -0.08 -12.99
C TYR A 68 -3.58 1.05 -13.65
N ARG A 69 -4.25 2.03 -14.28
CA ARG A 69 -3.57 3.20 -14.84
C ARG A 69 -2.90 4.01 -13.73
N LEU A 70 -3.66 4.34 -12.70
CA LEU A 70 -3.15 5.08 -11.55
C LEU A 70 -2.08 4.27 -10.80
N LEU A 71 -2.27 2.96 -10.63
CA LEU A 71 -1.27 2.09 -10.01
C LEU A 71 0.07 2.17 -10.76
N HIS A 72 0.04 2.13 -12.09
CA HIS A 72 1.23 2.24 -12.91
C HIS A 72 1.90 3.63 -12.81
N GLU A 73 1.11 4.71 -12.82
CA GLU A 73 1.60 6.08 -12.65
C GLU A 73 2.26 6.32 -11.27
N LEU A 74 1.76 5.64 -10.23
CA LEU A 74 2.32 5.72 -8.89
C LEU A 74 3.63 4.95 -8.72
N ALA A 75 3.98 4.07 -9.66
CA ALA A 75 5.19 3.25 -9.64
C ALA A 75 5.53 2.72 -8.23
N PRO A 76 4.63 1.92 -7.61
CA PRO A 76 4.96 1.22 -6.38
C PRO A 76 5.98 0.12 -6.64
N ASP A 77 6.71 -0.21 -5.59
CA ASP A 77 7.69 -1.29 -5.55
C ASP A 77 7.05 -2.65 -5.24
#